data_AF-A0A8C8X3C1-F1
#
_entry.id   AF-A0A8C8X3C1-F1
#
_cell.length_a   1.000
_cell.length_b   1.000
_cell.length_c   1.000
_cell.angle_alpha   90.00
_cell.angle_beta   90.00
_cell.angle_gamma   90.00
#
_symmetry.space_group_name_H-M   'P 1'
#
loop_
_entity.id
_entity.type
_entity.pdbx_description
1 polymer ?
#
loop_
_entity_poly.entity_id
_entity_poly.type
_entity_poly.pdbx_seq_one_letter_code
_entity_poly.pdbx_strand_id
1 'polypeptide(L)'
;MDSVSLQDFVCALDPASLPRVLRVCSGVYFQGSIYEISGNECCLSTGDLIKVTQVCLQRVVCENPGTGQTIEIAPTFRGHFRPLTGPQSYGTLNELLSAATQHSKKLPICFMSTHRITTEARVVPEDQPLLLEAVEIHHGANYARCVLDTEAQQFVLHLPLSQKGPFWEWEPGAPRPLLQALQDSALKDLLFTCPTLPWHSLILRPQYEVQAIMHIFSSLRTAAMPPAPQTQDEDTATECQEQLRYIQQGFCPQEGPQGH
;
A
#
# COMPACT_ATOMS: atom_id res chain seq x y z
N MET A 1 10.91 -22.81 -1.43
CA MET A 1 10.58 -21.53 -2.08
C MET A 1 9.19 -21.19 -1.61
N ASP A 2 9.05 -20.12 -0.86
CA ASP A 2 7.75 -19.71 -0.33
C ASP A 2 6.97 -19.01 -1.46
N SER A 3 5.70 -19.38 -1.64
CA SER A 3 4.83 -18.71 -2.60
C SER A 3 4.33 -17.40 -2.02
N VAL A 4 4.33 -16.34 -2.83
CA VAL A 4 3.88 -15.00 -2.45
C VAL A 4 2.73 -14.57 -3.37
N SER A 5 1.84 -13.71 -2.88
CA SER A 5 0.79 -13.14 -3.72
C SER A 5 1.43 -12.27 -4.82
N LEU A 6 0.78 -12.17 -6.00
CA LEU A 6 1.27 -11.31 -7.07
C LEU A 6 1.34 -9.85 -6.61
N GLN A 7 0.38 -9.40 -5.80
CA GLN A 7 0.35 -8.05 -5.25
C GLN A 7 1.55 -7.80 -4.33
N ASP A 8 1.86 -8.71 -3.42
CA ASP A 8 3.02 -8.56 -2.52
C ASP A 8 4.34 -8.60 -3.27
N PHE A 9 4.46 -9.48 -4.27
CA PHE A 9 5.61 -9.51 -5.16
C PHE A 9 5.80 -8.15 -5.86
N VAL A 10 4.74 -7.60 -6.46
CA VAL A 10 4.78 -6.34 -7.18
C VAL A 10 5.09 -5.16 -6.25
N CYS A 11 4.51 -5.14 -5.05
CA CYS A 11 4.79 -4.10 -4.06
C CYS A 11 6.24 -4.08 -3.55
N ALA A 12 6.94 -5.22 -3.60
CA ALA A 12 8.34 -5.33 -3.17
C ALA A 12 9.34 -5.28 -4.34
N LEU A 13 8.84 -5.21 -5.58
CA LEU A 13 9.66 -5.30 -6.78
C LEU A 13 10.33 -3.95 -7.08
N ASP A 14 11.65 -3.97 -7.27
CA ASP A 14 12.36 -2.86 -7.93
C ASP A 14 11.97 -2.84 -9.43
N PRO A 15 11.32 -1.78 -9.94
CA PRO A 15 10.93 -1.69 -11.34
C PRO A 15 12.11 -1.80 -12.31
N ALA A 16 13.32 -1.38 -11.90
CA ALA A 16 14.52 -1.50 -12.74
C ALA A 16 14.97 -2.96 -12.95
N SER A 17 14.44 -3.88 -12.14
CA SER A 17 14.75 -5.31 -12.23
C SER A 17 13.92 -6.08 -13.26
N LEU A 18 12.97 -5.41 -13.92
CA LEU A 18 12.15 -5.99 -14.98
C LEU A 18 12.91 -6.13 -16.31
N PRO A 19 12.59 -7.14 -17.14
CA PRO A 19 11.50 -8.11 -16.97
C PRO A 19 11.85 -9.27 -16.00
N ARG A 20 10.82 -9.85 -15.36
CA ARG A 20 10.96 -11.02 -14.47
C ARG A 20 10.03 -12.16 -14.90
N VAL A 21 10.51 -13.40 -14.81
CA VAL A 21 9.69 -14.60 -15.07
C VAL A 21 9.26 -15.21 -13.73
N LEU A 22 7.95 -15.34 -13.56
CA LEU A 22 7.30 -15.93 -12.40
C LEU A 22 6.72 -17.28 -12.78
N ARG A 23 6.76 -18.23 -11.84
CA ARG A 23 6.08 -19.52 -11.97
C ARG A 23 4.82 -19.49 -11.12
N VAL A 24 3.68 -19.76 -11.73
CA VAL A 24 2.37 -19.77 -11.06
C VAL A 24 2.30 -20.95 -10.11
N CYS A 25 1.83 -20.68 -8.88
CA CYS A 25 1.38 -21.72 -7.96
C CYS A 25 -0.13 -21.95 -8.10
N SER A 26 -0.91 -20.88 -8.11
CA SER A 26 -2.35 -20.85 -8.36
C SER A 26 -2.79 -19.42 -8.74
N GLY A 27 -3.94 -19.27 -9.39
CA GLY A 27 -4.53 -17.96 -9.67
C GLY A 27 -5.68 -18.04 -10.67
N VAL A 28 -6.38 -16.92 -10.86
CA VAL A 28 -7.46 -16.76 -11.85
C VAL A 28 -7.31 -15.41 -12.56
N TYR A 29 -7.80 -15.32 -13.79
CA TYR A 29 -7.99 -14.04 -14.47
C TYR A 29 -9.30 -13.39 -14.03
N PHE A 30 -9.25 -12.08 -13.78
CA PHE A 30 -10.45 -11.28 -13.70
C PHE A 30 -11.02 -11.00 -15.11
N GLN A 31 -12.33 -10.79 -15.15
CA GLN A 31 -13.09 -10.43 -16.34
C GLN A 31 -12.51 -9.21 -17.07
N GLY A 32 -12.40 -9.25 -18.40
CA GLY A 32 -11.80 -8.19 -19.23
C GLY A 32 -10.33 -8.41 -19.63
N SER A 33 -9.71 -9.54 -19.23
CA SER A 33 -8.37 -9.93 -19.69
C SER A 33 -8.39 -10.40 -21.14
N ILE A 34 -7.31 -10.18 -21.91
CA ILE A 34 -7.15 -10.79 -23.26
C ILE A 34 -7.11 -12.33 -23.24
N TYR A 35 -6.95 -12.92 -22.04
CA TYR A 35 -7.00 -14.35 -21.79
C TYR A 35 -8.37 -14.82 -21.27
N GLU A 36 -9.37 -13.93 -21.24
CA GLU A 36 -10.76 -14.30 -21.03
C GLU A 36 -11.24 -15.11 -22.24
N ILE A 37 -11.51 -16.39 -22.01
CA ILE A 37 -12.03 -17.29 -23.05
C ILE A 37 -13.54 -17.34 -22.88
N SER A 38 -14.27 -16.79 -23.84
CA SER A 38 -15.74 -16.90 -23.94
C SER A 38 -16.51 -16.31 -22.76
N GLY A 39 -16.01 -15.23 -22.15
CA GLY A 39 -16.73 -14.53 -21.07
C GLY A 39 -16.59 -15.16 -19.68
N ASN A 40 -15.74 -16.19 -19.54
CA ASN A 40 -15.56 -16.92 -18.29
C ASN A 40 -14.18 -16.62 -17.67
N GLU A 41 -14.15 -16.54 -16.34
CA GLU A 41 -12.91 -16.53 -15.58
C GLU A 41 -12.08 -17.78 -15.92
N CYS A 42 -10.84 -17.57 -16.34
CA CYS A 42 -9.93 -18.67 -16.66
C CYS A 42 -8.91 -18.84 -15.53
N CYS A 43 -8.66 -20.08 -15.11
CA CYS A 43 -7.70 -20.40 -14.06
C CYS A 43 -6.28 -20.50 -14.61
N LEU A 44 -5.31 -20.03 -13.84
CA LEU A 44 -3.89 -20.27 -14.09
C LEU A 44 -3.48 -21.63 -13.53
N SER A 45 -2.83 -22.45 -14.35
CA SER A 45 -2.35 -23.77 -13.93
C SER A 45 -1.06 -23.65 -13.12
N THR A 46 -0.91 -24.50 -12.11
CA THR A 46 0.35 -24.62 -11.38
C THR A 46 1.47 -24.99 -12.34
N GLY A 47 2.54 -24.19 -12.37
CA GLY A 47 3.67 -24.37 -13.27
C GLY A 47 3.67 -23.43 -14.47
N ASP A 48 2.56 -22.74 -14.77
CA ASP A 48 2.51 -21.73 -15.83
C ASP A 48 3.57 -20.66 -15.60
N LEU A 49 4.11 -20.12 -16.70
CA LEU A 49 5.14 -19.07 -16.66
C LEU A 49 4.57 -17.74 -17.11
N ILE A 50 4.76 -16.74 -16.25
CA ILE A 50 4.35 -15.34 -16.49
C ILE A 50 5.61 -14.50 -16.56
N LYS A 51 5.87 -13.86 -17.71
CA LYS A 51 6.92 -12.86 -17.84
C LYS A 51 6.35 -11.48 -17.59
N VAL A 52 6.56 -10.94 -16.39
CA VAL A 52 6.24 -9.54 -16.07
C VAL A 52 7.21 -8.64 -16.81
N THR A 53 6.70 -7.71 -17.60
CA THR A 53 7.49 -6.77 -18.40
C THR A 53 7.45 -5.36 -17.84
N GLN A 54 6.32 -4.96 -17.26
CA GLN A 54 6.14 -3.63 -16.69
C GLN A 54 5.16 -3.67 -15.52
N VAL A 55 5.34 -2.74 -14.58
CA VAL A 55 4.45 -2.51 -13.45
C VAL A 55 4.16 -1.00 -13.42
N CYS A 56 2.89 -0.63 -13.31
CA CYS A 56 2.45 0.77 -13.25
C CYS A 56 1.61 1.01 -11.99
N LEU A 57 1.94 2.05 -11.20
CA LEU A 57 1.08 2.47 -10.09
C LEU A 57 -0.21 3.08 -10.66
N GLN A 58 -1.34 2.47 -10.38
CA GLN A 58 -2.66 2.92 -10.85
C GLN A 58 -3.29 3.92 -9.88
N ARG A 59 -3.30 3.57 -8.60
CA ARG A 59 -3.88 4.37 -7.52
C ARG A 59 -3.29 3.95 -6.19
N VAL A 60 -3.49 4.77 -5.17
CA VAL A 60 -3.16 4.41 -3.79
C VAL A 60 -4.43 4.55 -2.96
N VAL A 61 -4.76 3.50 -2.22
CA VAL A 61 -5.83 3.53 -1.24
C VAL A 61 -5.22 3.94 0.09
N CYS A 62 -5.58 5.11 0.58
CA CYS A 62 -5.30 5.51 1.95
C CYS A 62 -6.35 4.86 2.85
N GLU A 63 -5.90 4.20 3.90
CA GLU A 63 -6.76 3.52 4.87
C GLU A 63 -6.59 4.17 6.25
N ASN A 64 -7.69 4.57 6.89
CA ASN A 64 -7.67 5.03 8.26
C ASN A 64 -7.63 3.82 9.20
N PRO A 65 -6.55 3.59 9.97
CA PRO A 65 -6.39 2.40 10.79
C PRO A 65 -7.39 2.32 11.95
N GLY A 66 -7.94 3.45 12.41
CA GLY A 66 -8.89 3.49 13.53
C GLY A 66 -10.34 3.26 13.11
N THR A 67 -10.71 3.64 11.89
CA THR A 67 -12.11 3.55 11.42
C THR A 67 -12.33 2.58 10.26
N GLY A 68 -11.25 2.14 9.60
CA GLY A 68 -11.32 1.33 8.37
C GLY A 68 -11.82 2.09 7.14
N GLN A 69 -12.06 3.40 7.24
CA GLN A 69 -12.46 4.20 6.09
C GLN A 69 -11.32 4.28 5.06
N THR A 70 -11.68 4.34 3.77
CA THR A 70 -10.72 4.39 2.66
C THR A 70 -10.95 5.61 1.76
N ILE A 71 -9.86 6.23 1.31
CA ILE A 71 -9.85 7.32 0.33
C ILE A 71 -8.86 6.93 -0.76
N GLU A 72 -9.25 7.11 -2.01
CA GLU A 72 -8.38 6.82 -3.14
C GLU A 72 -7.69 8.10 -3.61
N ILE A 73 -6.38 8.01 -3.81
CA ILE A 73 -5.57 9.09 -4.37
C ILE A 73 -4.88 8.65 -5.65
N ALA A 74 -4.79 9.58 -6.60
CA ALA A 74 -4.10 9.37 -7.86
C ALA A 74 -2.57 9.31 -7.65
N PRO A 75 -1.82 8.62 -8.53
CA PRO A 75 -0.36 8.62 -8.51
C PRO A 75 0.28 10.01 -8.59
N THR A 76 -0.45 10.97 -9.17
CA THR A 76 -0.03 12.38 -9.34
C THR A 76 -0.37 13.27 -8.14
N PHE A 77 -0.84 12.69 -7.04
CA PHE A 77 -1.20 13.44 -5.84
C PHE A 77 0.03 14.17 -5.26
N ARG A 78 -0.12 15.47 -4.99
CA ARG A 78 0.99 16.36 -4.56
C ARG A 78 1.07 16.56 -3.04
N GLY A 79 0.40 15.72 -2.26
CA GLY A 79 0.56 15.71 -0.81
C GLY A 79 1.93 15.18 -0.39
N HIS A 80 2.37 15.64 0.79
CA HIS A 80 3.60 15.17 1.41
C HIS A 80 3.26 14.25 2.56
N PHE A 81 3.87 13.07 2.56
CA PHE A 81 3.67 12.03 3.56
C PHE A 81 4.85 12.03 4.52
N ARG A 82 4.53 11.84 5.80
CA ARG A 82 5.53 11.73 6.84
C ARG A 82 5.29 10.45 7.63
N PRO A 83 6.27 9.54 7.73
CA PRO A 83 6.10 8.31 8.48
C PRO A 83 5.99 8.61 9.98
N LEU A 84 5.11 7.88 10.66
CA LEU A 84 4.97 7.89 12.11
C LEU A 84 5.69 6.67 12.68
N THR A 85 6.46 6.86 13.75
CA THR A 85 7.15 5.74 14.40
C THR A 85 6.27 5.12 15.49
N GLY A 86 6.20 3.79 15.50
CA GLY A 86 5.43 3.00 16.45
C GLY A 86 4.24 2.28 15.80
N PRO A 87 3.96 1.02 16.21
CA PRO A 87 2.83 0.24 15.68
C PRO A 87 1.47 0.75 16.18
N GLN A 88 1.44 1.57 17.24
CA GLN A 88 0.23 2.10 17.86
C GLN A 88 0.50 3.45 18.50
N SER A 89 -0.56 4.26 18.67
CA SER A 89 -0.50 5.51 19.43
C SER A 89 -0.42 5.26 20.94
N TYR A 90 0.33 6.09 21.66
CA TYR A 90 0.33 6.13 23.12
C TYR A 90 -0.83 6.98 23.65
N GLY A 91 -1.53 6.50 24.68
CA GLY A 91 -2.70 7.18 25.25
C GLY A 91 -2.36 8.38 26.16
N THR A 92 -1.15 8.38 26.70
CA THR A 92 -0.63 9.45 27.58
C THR A 92 0.84 9.77 27.29
N LEU A 93 1.29 10.97 27.68
CA LEU A 93 2.71 11.32 27.60
C LEU A 93 3.59 10.40 28.47
N ASN A 94 3.04 9.94 29.61
CA ASN A 94 3.73 8.97 30.45
C ASN A 94 3.98 7.63 29.74
N GLU A 95 3.00 7.13 28.99
CA GLU A 95 3.14 5.90 28.20
C GLU A 95 4.19 6.07 27.10
N LEU A 96 4.16 7.20 26.39
CA LEU A 96 5.15 7.53 25.36
C LEU A 96 6.57 7.56 25.94
N LEU A 97 6.77 8.26 27.06
CA LEU A 97 8.07 8.32 27.75
C LEU A 97 8.54 6.96 28.25
N SER A 98 7.62 6.16 28.80
CA SER A 98 7.92 4.82 29.30
C SER A 98 8.39 3.92 28.16
N ALA A 99 7.71 3.97 27.01
CA ALA A 99 8.11 3.22 25.83
C ALA A 99 9.45 3.69 25.28
N ALA A 100 9.68 5.01 25.14
CA ALA A 100 10.96 5.55 24.69
C ALA A 100 12.13 5.08 25.58
N THR A 101 11.91 5.07 26.90
CA THR A 101 12.91 4.58 27.88
C THR A 101 13.18 3.08 27.72
N GLN A 102 12.13 2.26 27.49
CA GLN A 102 12.27 0.82 27.23
C GLN A 102 13.08 0.55 25.95
N HIS A 103 12.91 1.38 24.92
CA HIS A 103 13.70 1.34 23.70
C HIS A 103 15.08 1.99 23.83
N SER A 104 15.53 2.31 25.05
CA SER A 104 16.82 2.93 25.35
C SER A 104 17.05 4.28 24.68
N LYS A 105 15.98 4.97 24.24
CA LYS A 105 16.07 6.34 23.73
C LYS A 105 16.22 7.30 24.90
N LYS A 106 17.19 8.21 24.80
CA LYS A 106 17.41 9.28 25.77
C LYS A 106 16.72 10.55 25.28
N LEU A 107 16.31 11.39 26.23
CA LEU A 107 15.83 12.73 25.91
C LEU A 107 16.94 13.55 25.21
N PRO A 108 16.59 14.45 24.28
CA PRO A 108 15.22 14.81 23.90
C PRO A 108 14.58 13.79 22.94
N ILE A 109 13.27 13.58 23.08
CA ILE A 109 12.47 12.79 22.14
C ILE A 109 11.49 13.70 21.42
N CYS A 110 11.33 13.52 20.12
CA CYS A 110 10.30 14.26 19.38
C CYS A 110 9.02 13.42 19.31
N PHE A 111 7.89 14.08 19.41
CA PHE A 111 6.58 13.45 19.32
C PHE A 111 5.58 14.40 18.70
N MET A 112 4.43 13.87 18.32
CA MET A 112 3.27 14.67 17.93
C MET A 112 1.99 14.06 18.45
N SER A 113 0.94 14.88 18.50
CA SER A 113 -0.42 14.40 18.68
C SER A 113 -1.24 14.76 17.46
N THR A 114 -2.08 13.83 17.03
CA THR A 114 -3.08 14.07 16.00
C THR A 114 -4.28 14.84 16.53
N HIS A 115 -4.34 15.11 17.84
CA HIS A 115 -5.33 15.97 18.44
C HIS A 115 -4.69 17.28 18.88
N ARG A 116 -5.47 18.37 18.83
CA ARG A 116 -5.07 19.63 19.44
C ARG A 116 -4.81 19.46 20.95
N ILE A 117 -3.74 20.09 21.43
CA ILE A 117 -3.41 20.13 22.86
C ILE A 117 -3.68 21.55 23.35
N THR A 118 -4.63 21.69 24.28
CA THR A 118 -4.96 22.99 24.87
C THR A 118 -4.28 23.10 26.22
N THR A 119 -3.39 24.08 26.36
CA THR A 119 -2.76 24.45 27.64
C THR A 119 -3.20 25.85 28.02
N GLU A 120 -3.01 26.24 29.28
CA GLU A 120 -3.35 27.61 29.73
C GLU A 120 -2.56 28.69 28.99
N ALA A 121 -1.33 28.37 28.57
CA ALA A 121 -0.47 29.31 27.87
C ALA A 121 -0.74 29.38 26.36
N ARG A 122 -1.10 28.25 25.72
CA ARG A 122 -1.20 28.13 24.26
C ARG A 122 -1.95 26.87 23.82
N VAL A 123 -2.54 26.95 22.63
CA VAL A 123 -3.03 25.78 21.89
C VAL A 123 -1.95 25.27 20.93
N VAL A 124 -1.57 24.01 21.06
CA VAL A 124 -0.76 23.30 20.06
C VAL A 124 -1.70 22.70 19.01
N PRO A 125 -1.54 23.05 17.73
CA PRO A 125 -2.29 22.41 16.66
C PRO A 125 -2.05 20.89 16.60
N GLU A 126 -2.98 20.17 16.00
CA GLU A 126 -2.77 18.78 15.60
C GLU A 126 -1.60 18.64 14.61
N ASP A 127 -0.96 17.47 14.63
CA ASP A 127 0.14 17.09 13.75
C ASP A 127 1.37 18.02 13.83
N GLN A 128 1.43 18.84 14.88
CA GLN A 128 2.54 19.73 15.17
C GLN A 128 3.61 18.99 15.99
N PRO A 129 4.87 18.93 15.50
CA PRO A 129 5.96 18.31 16.24
C PRO A 129 6.30 19.08 17.53
N LEU A 130 6.52 18.32 18.60
CA LEU A 130 6.96 18.80 19.91
C LEU A 130 8.24 18.06 20.29
N LEU A 131 9.20 18.78 20.88
CA LEU A 131 10.42 18.21 21.42
C LEU A 131 10.31 18.10 22.94
N LEU A 132 10.23 16.89 23.47
CA LEU A 132 10.25 16.65 24.91
C LEU A 132 11.70 16.66 25.38
N GLU A 133 12.11 17.73 26.06
CA GLU A 133 13.50 17.94 26.50
C GLU A 133 13.80 17.30 27.85
N ALA A 134 12.86 17.42 28.80
CA ALA A 134 13.06 17.02 30.17
C ALA A 134 11.73 16.68 30.84
N VAL A 135 11.81 15.96 31.97
CA VAL A 135 10.70 15.80 32.91
C VAL A 135 11.04 16.63 34.15
N GLU A 136 10.14 17.52 34.52
CA GLU A 136 10.27 18.44 35.65
C GLU A 136 9.18 18.18 36.69
N ILE A 137 9.46 18.51 37.95
CA ILE A 137 8.50 18.35 39.05
C ILE A 137 7.97 19.72 39.42
N HIS A 138 6.66 19.93 39.25
CA HIS A 138 5.95 21.15 39.65
C HIS A 138 4.86 20.79 40.65
N HIS A 139 4.89 21.38 41.84
CA HIS A 139 3.90 21.15 42.91
C HIS A 139 3.66 19.66 43.24
N GLY A 140 4.72 18.83 43.17
CA GLY A 140 4.64 17.39 43.45
C GLY A 140 4.10 16.54 42.29
N ALA A 141 3.78 17.13 41.15
CA ALA A 141 3.38 16.41 39.93
C ALA A 141 4.47 16.51 38.85
N ASN A 142 4.60 15.45 38.05
CA ASN A 142 5.55 15.40 36.94
C ASN A 142 4.97 16.05 35.69
N TYR A 143 5.75 16.94 35.07
CA TYR A 143 5.45 17.60 33.81
C TYR A 143 6.55 17.34 32.81
N ALA A 144 6.16 17.11 31.56
CA ALA A 144 7.06 17.14 30.42
C ALA A 144 7.32 18.59 30.01
N ARG A 145 8.60 18.97 29.99
CA ARG A 145 9.07 20.20 29.36
C ARG A 145 9.16 19.94 27.85
N CYS A 146 8.23 20.52 27.10
CA CYS A 146 8.12 20.36 25.66
C CYS A 146 8.43 21.67 24.95
N VAL A 147 9.25 21.64 23.92
CA VAL A 147 9.52 22.78 23.04
C VAL A 147 8.71 22.62 21.76
N LEU A 148 7.90 23.63 21.48
CA LEU A 148 7.22 23.82 20.21
C LEU A 148 8.06 24.77 19.35
N ASP A 149 8.62 24.24 18.28
CA ASP A 149 9.29 25.07 17.27
C ASP A 149 8.28 25.56 16.23
N THR A 150 8.19 26.86 16.04
CA THR A 150 7.44 27.49 14.95
C THR A 150 8.40 28.31 14.12
N GLU A 151 8.15 28.46 12.82
CA GLU A 151 9.06 29.12 11.86
C GLU A 151 9.57 30.50 12.30
N ALA A 152 8.85 31.18 13.21
CA ALA A 152 9.22 32.49 13.75
C ALA A 152 9.77 32.46 15.18
N GLN A 153 9.41 31.48 16.01
CA GLN A 153 9.74 31.48 17.45
C GLN A 153 9.56 30.11 18.11
N GLN A 154 10.39 29.82 19.11
CA GLN A 154 10.27 28.64 19.96
C GLN A 154 9.48 28.94 21.23
N PHE A 155 8.59 28.02 21.60
CA PHE A 155 7.74 28.14 22.79
C PHE A 155 7.94 26.94 23.70
N VAL A 156 8.14 27.20 24.99
CA VAL A 156 8.24 26.15 26.00
C VAL A 156 6.86 25.92 26.61
N LEU A 157 6.43 24.66 26.63
CA LEU A 157 5.17 24.18 27.18
C LEU A 157 5.48 23.18 28.29
N HIS A 158 4.73 23.27 29.40
CA HIS A 158 4.80 22.28 30.47
C HIS A 158 3.51 21.45 30.41
N LEU A 159 3.62 20.23 29.89
CA LEU A 159 2.48 19.32 29.75
C LEU A 159 2.48 18.31 30.90
N PRO A 160 1.38 18.10 31.63
CA PRO A 160 1.36 17.08 32.67
C PRO A 160 1.60 15.70 32.04
N LEU A 161 2.30 14.79 32.73
CA LEU A 161 2.52 13.44 32.19
C LEU A 161 1.22 12.65 31.99
N SER A 162 0.16 13.02 32.71
CA SER A 162 -1.21 12.51 32.55
C SER A 162 -1.96 13.09 31.35
N GLN A 163 -1.34 14.00 30.59
CA GLN A 163 -1.93 14.58 29.39
C GLN A 163 -2.36 13.45 28.44
N LYS A 164 -3.66 13.44 28.13
CA LYS A 164 -4.26 12.45 27.23
C LYS A 164 -4.15 12.90 25.79
N GLY A 165 -4.09 11.92 24.92
CA GLY A 165 -4.19 12.06 23.47
C GLY A 165 -3.97 10.70 22.84
N PRO A 166 -3.98 10.62 21.52
CA PRO A 166 -3.08 9.70 20.85
C PRO A 166 -1.78 10.47 20.59
N PHE A 167 -0.65 9.90 21.03
CA PHE A 167 0.69 10.42 20.78
C PHE A 167 1.49 9.42 19.97
N TRP A 168 2.33 9.93 19.09
CA TRP A 168 3.28 9.12 18.33
C TRP A 168 4.67 9.64 18.56
N GLU A 169 5.61 8.71 18.68
CA GLU A 169 7.00 9.08 18.57
C GLU A 169 7.23 9.60 17.15
N TRP A 170 7.96 10.71 17.08
CA TRP A 170 8.30 11.40 15.85
C TRP A 170 9.79 11.30 15.63
N GLU A 171 10.20 10.68 14.53
CA GLU A 171 11.57 10.79 14.05
C GLU A 171 11.64 11.89 12.99
N PRO A 172 12.59 12.84 13.08
CA PRO A 172 12.72 13.90 12.09
C PRO A 172 13.11 13.31 10.73
N GLY A 173 12.12 13.13 9.87
CA GLY A 173 12.28 12.80 8.46
C GLY A 173 11.73 13.92 7.58
N ALA A 174 12.42 14.24 6.47
CA ALA A 174 11.90 15.17 5.49
C ALA A 174 10.55 14.65 4.95
N PRO A 175 9.50 15.50 4.84
CA PRO A 175 8.27 15.14 4.18
C PRO A 175 8.55 14.64 2.75
N ARG A 176 7.95 13.51 2.38
CA ARG A 176 8.24 12.84 1.11
C ARG A 176 7.03 12.88 0.18
N PRO A 177 7.21 13.04 -1.14
CA PRO A 177 6.14 12.82 -2.10
C PRO A 177 5.65 11.37 -2.08
N LEU A 178 4.42 11.15 -2.56
CA LEU A 178 3.76 9.84 -2.58
C LEU A 178 4.66 8.72 -3.12
N LEU A 179 5.25 8.91 -4.31
CA LEU A 179 6.07 7.87 -4.95
C LEU A 179 7.28 7.47 -4.10
N GLN A 180 7.92 8.44 -3.44
CA GLN A 180 9.08 8.18 -2.60
C GLN A 180 8.67 7.47 -1.29
N ALA A 181 7.47 7.75 -0.77
CA ALA A 181 6.93 7.05 0.39
C ALA A 181 6.63 5.57 0.08
N LEU A 182 6.26 5.25 -1.16
CA LEU A 182 5.95 3.89 -1.61
C LEU A 182 7.20 3.06 -2.00
N GLN A 183 8.26 3.71 -2.48
CA GLN A 183 9.48 3.04 -2.93
C GLN A 183 10.34 2.50 -1.78
N ASP A 184 10.21 3.09 -0.59
CA ASP A 184 11.00 2.71 0.58
C ASP A 184 10.36 1.49 1.26
N SER A 185 10.93 0.30 1.02
CA SER A 185 10.42 -0.96 1.56
C SER A 185 10.40 -1.00 3.08
N ALA A 186 11.25 -0.20 3.75
CA ALA A 186 11.25 -0.08 5.20
C ALA A 186 10.01 0.67 5.73
N LEU A 187 9.30 1.40 4.86
CA LEU A 187 8.09 2.14 5.20
C LEU A 187 6.80 1.41 4.83
N LYS A 188 6.90 0.19 4.29
CA LYS A 188 5.73 -0.64 3.99
C LYS A 188 4.97 -0.92 5.30
N ASP A 189 3.65 -0.74 5.25
CA ASP A 189 2.73 -0.94 6.39
C ASP A 189 2.96 0.01 7.59
N LEU A 190 3.78 1.05 7.45
CA LEU A 190 3.87 2.12 8.44
C LEU A 190 2.67 3.06 8.36
N LEU A 191 2.44 3.74 9.48
CA LEU A 191 1.50 4.85 9.57
C LEU A 191 2.13 6.11 8.97
N PHE A 192 1.32 6.89 8.27
CA PHE A 192 1.69 8.18 7.72
C PHE A 192 0.74 9.27 8.18
N THR A 193 1.23 10.50 8.26
CA THR A 193 0.41 11.71 8.31
C THR A 193 0.56 12.50 7.00
N CYS A 194 -0.53 13.12 6.56
CA CYS A 194 -0.56 13.94 5.34
C CYS A 194 -1.55 15.10 5.54
N PRO A 195 -1.08 16.36 5.71
CA PRO A 195 -1.95 17.50 6.01
C PRO A 195 -3.00 17.82 4.94
N THR A 196 -2.79 17.35 3.71
CA THR A 196 -3.74 17.52 2.60
C THR A 196 -4.89 16.51 2.61
N LEU A 197 -4.84 15.51 3.49
CA LEU A 197 -5.88 14.51 3.68
C LEU A 197 -6.61 14.77 5.00
N PRO A 198 -7.89 14.38 5.11
CA PRO A 198 -8.72 14.67 6.28
C PRO A 198 -8.38 13.81 7.50
N TRP A 199 -7.38 12.94 7.41
CA TRP A 199 -7.01 12.01 8.47
C TRP A 199 -5.61 12.27 8.97
N HIS A 200 -5.46 12.16 10.27
CA HIS A 200 -4.20 12.41 10.95
C HIS A 200 -3.25 11.21 10.95
N SER A 201 -3.79 9.99 10.74
CA SER A 201 -3.01 8.79 10.51
C SER A 201 -3.67 7.94 9.42
N LEU A 202 -2.83 7.39 8.54
CA LEU A 202 -3.27 6.54 7.45
C LEU A 202 -2.20 5.52 7.06
N ILE A 203 -2.63 4.40 6.50
CA ILE A 203 -1.78 3.41 5.85
C ILE A 203 -1.89 3.59 4.34
N LEU A 204 -0.76 3.52 3.63
CA LEU A 204 -0.72 3.58 2.18
C LEU A 204 -0.81 2.16 1.60
N ARG A 205 -1.87 1.89 0.82
CA ARG A 205 -2.08 0.64 0.09
C ARG A 205 -1.97 0.90 -1.42
N PRO A 206 -0.78 0.78 -2.02
CA PRO A 206 -0.63 1.00 -3.46
C PRO A 206 -1.28 -0.12 -4.26
N GLN A 207 -1.92 0.24 -5.38
CA GLN A 207 -2.44 -0.70 -6.36
C GLN A 207 -1.74 -0.53 -7.69
N TYR A 208 -1.27 -1.65 -8.22
CA TYR A 208 -0.47 -1.69 -9.42
C TYR A 208 -1.18 -2.46 -10.53
N GLU A 209 -1.05 -1.95 -11.74
CA GLU A 209 -1.31 -2.72 -12.96
C GLU A 209 -0.02 -3.45 -13.35
N VAL A 210 -0.17 -4.73 -13.72
CA VAL A 210 0.92 -5.58 -14.15
C VAL A 210 0.76 -5.87 -15.64
N GLN A 211 1.75 -5.49 -16.43
CA GLN A 211 1.83 -5.91 -17.82
C GLN A 211 2.74 -7.13 -17.89
N ALA A 212 2.21 -8.21 -18.46
CA ALA A 212 2.92 -9.47 -18.55
C ALA A 212 2.62 -10.20 -19.86
N ILE A 213 3.58 -11.02 -20.28
CA ILE A 213 3.46 -11.95 -21.39
C ILE A 213 3.41 -13.35 -20.80
N MET A 214 2.39 -14.12 -21.16
CA MET A 214 2.25 -15.50 -20.74
C MET A 214 2.44 -16.46 -21.89
N HIS A 215 3.03 -17.61 -21.56
CA HIS A 215 3.01 -18.78 -22.41
C HIS A 215 2.07 -19.80 -21.76
N ILE A 216 0.85 -19.91 -22.28
CA ILE A 216 -0.12 -20.87 -21.78
C ILE A 216 0.33 -22.25 -22.27
N PHE A 217 0.73 -23.13 -21.37
CA PHE A 217 0.79 -24.55 -21.72
C PHE A 217 -0.63 -25.06 -21.69
N SER A 218 -1.26 -25.15 -22.86
CA SER A 218 -2.62 -25.66 -22.99
C SER A 218 -2.65 -27.17 -22.75
N SER A 219 -2.45 -27.61 -21.51
CA SER A 219 -3.10 -28.83 -21.04
C SER A 219 -4.53 -28.43 -20.67
N LEU A 220 -5.35 -28.19 -21.70
CA LEU A 220 -6.80 -28.02 -21.59
C LEU A 220 -7.40 -29.24 -20.89
N ARG A 221 -7.39 -29.26 -19.55
CA ARG A 221 -8.46 -29.91 -18.81
C ARG A 221 -9.57 -28.90 -18.77
N THR A 222 -10.34 -28.88 -19.86
CA THR A 222 -11.75 -28.52 -19.77
C THR A 222 -12.26 -29.18 -18.49
N ALA A 223 -12.77 -28.39 -17.55
CA ALA A 223 -13.60 -28.91 -16.47
C ALA A 223 -14.88 -29.42 -17.13
N ALA A 224 -14.77 -30.52 -17.88
CA ALA A 224 -15.90 -31.28 -18.33
C ALA A 224 -16.52 -31.84 -17.05
N MET A 225 -17.77 -31.45 -16.83
CA MET A 225 -18.75 -32.26 -16.11
C MET A 225 -18.42 -33.75 -16.25
N PRO A 226 -18.46 -34.54 -15.17
CA PRO A 226 -18.05 -35.94 -15.23
C PRO A 226 -18.84 -36.63 -16.36
N PRO A 227 -18.16 -37.29 -17.32
CA PRO A 227 -18.87 -37.99 -18.36
C PRO A 227 -19.59 -39.19 -17.73
N ALA A 228 -20.87 -39.34 -18.07
CA ALA A 228 -21.58 -40.59 -17.84
C ALA A 228 -20.80 -41.75 -18.50
N PRO A 229 -20.82 -42.95 -17.91
CA PRO A 229 -19.91 -44.01 -18.33
C PRO A 229 -20.37 -44.56 -19.68
N GLN A 230 -19.57 -44.37 -20.73
CA GLN A 230 -19.69 -45.14 -21.96
C GLN A 230 -18.31 -45.54 -22.48
N THR A 231 -18.04 -46.83 -22.24
CA THR A 231 -17.37 -47.83 -23.09
C THR A 231 -16.19 -47.41 -23.96
N GLN A 232 -15.07 -48.09 -23.67
CA GLN A 232 -13.86 -48.30 -24.47
C GLN A 232 -14.12 -48.28 -25.99
N ASP A 233 -13.32 -47.47 -26.70
CA ASP A 233 -12.53 -47.96 -27.82
C ASP A 233 -11.32 -47.05 -28.07
N GLU A 234 -10.33 -47.65 -28.72
CA GLU A 234 -8.90 -47.39 -28.72
C GLU A 234 -8.45 -46.31 -29.72
N ASP A 235 -7.27 -45.74 -29.44
CA ASP A 235 -6.27 -45.24 -30.39
C ASP A 235 -6.47 -43.90 -31.13
N THR A 236 -5.69 -42.88 -30.74
CA THR A 236 -4.52 -42.38 -31.50
C THR A 236 -4.05 -41.03 -30.94
N ALA A 237 -2.75 -40.96 -30.65
CA ALA A 237 -2.06 -39.72 -30.36
C ALA A 237 -2.01 -38.83 -31.61
N THR A 238 -2.42 -37.57 -31.49
CA THR A 238 -2.10 -36.54 -32.48
C THR A 238 -1.74 -35.25 -31.75
N GLU A 239 -0.50 -34.83 -31.91
CA GLU A 239 0.05 -33.57 -31.44
C GLU A 239 -0.75 -32.40 -32.01
N CYS A 240 -1.45 -31.64 -31.16
CA CYS A 240 -2.03 -30.35 -31.54
C CYS A 240 -0.97 -29.26 -31.34
N GLN A 241 -0.22 -28.99 -32.40
CA GLN A 241 0.67 -27.84 -32.52
C GLN A 241 -0.11 -26.68 -33.15
N GLU A 242 -0.86 -25.91 -32.35
CA GLU A 242 -1.57 -24.74 -32.88
C GLU A 242 -0.69 -23.49 -32.85
N GLN A 243 -0.17 -23.15 -34.03
CA GLN A 243 0.36 -21.83 -34.37
C GLN A 243 -0.74 -20.76 -34.26
N LEU A 244 -0.67 -19.90 -33.26
CA LEU A 244 -1.44 -18.66 -33.23
C LEU A 244 -0.94 -17.72 -34.34
N ARG A 245 -1.67 -17.69 -35.46
CA ARG A 245 -1.49 -16.70 -36.53
C ARG A 245 -2.01 -15.34 -36.08
N TYR A 246 -1.15 -14.33 -36.20
CA TYR A 246 -1.51 -12.92 -36.17
C TYR A 246 -2.63 -12.63 -37.21
N ILE A 247 -3.68 -11.91 -36.80
CA ILE A 247 -4.54 -11.17 -37.73
C ILE A 247 -4.42 -9.68 -37.41
N GLN A 248 -3.81 -8.95 -38.35
CA GLN A 248 -3.82 -7.50 -38.43
C GLN A 248 -5.26 -7.00 -38.62
N GLN A 249 -5.69 -6.04 -37.80
CA GLN A 249 -6.88 -5.24 -38.11
C GLN A 249 -6.48 -4.06 -38.99
N GLY A 250 -6.81 -4.16 -40.29
CA GLY A 250 -6.85 -3.03 -41.20
C GLY A 250 -8.27 -2.48 -41.32
N PHE A 251 -8.41 -1.16 -41.20
CA PHE A 251 -9.51 -0.35 -41.76
C PHE A 251 -9.73 -0.71 -43.25
N CYS A 252 -10.90 -0.62 -43.90
CA CYS A 252 -11.84 0.50 -44.03
C CYS A 252 -13.08 0.03 -44.90
N PRO A 253 -13.93 0.93 -45.45
CA PRO A 253 -15.39 1.07 -45.26
C PRO A 253 -16.26 0.33 -46.30
N GLN A 254 -17.60 0.41 -46.23
CA GLN A 254 -18.43 0.64 -47.44
C GLN A 254 -19.90 1.03 -47.19
N GLU A 255 -20.35 1.94 -48.06
CA GLU A 255 -21.71 2.44 -48.30
C GLU A 255 -22.63 1.42 -49.00
N GLY A 256 -23.95 1.60 -48.79
CA GLY A 256 -25.02 1.36 -49.78
C GLY A 256 -25.51 -0.08 -49.99
N PRO A 257 -26.78 -0.29 -50.44
CA PRO A 257 -27.47 0.53 -51.44
C PRO A 257 -28.92 0.98 -51.11
N GLN A 258 -29.40 1.93 -51.92
CA GLN A 258 -30.78 2.45 -51.98
C GLN A 258 -31.78 1.44 -52.60
N GLY A 259 -33.07 1.64 -52.27
CA GLY A 259 -34.16 1.57 -53.26
C GLY A 259 -35.38 0.72 -52.90
N HIS A 260 -36.40 1.31 -52.28
CA HIS A 260 -37.66 1.73 -52.93
C HIS A 260 -38.58 2.44 -51.93
#